data_AF-A0A959Y5S1-F1
#
_entry.id   AF-A0A959Y5S1-F1
#
_cell.length_a   1.000
_cell.length_b   1.000
_cell.length_c   1.000
_cell.angle_alpha   90.00
_cell.angle_beta   90.00
_cell.angle_gamma   90.00
#
_symmetry.space_group_name_H-M   'P 1'
#
loop_
_entity.id
_entity.type
_entity.pdbx_description
1 polymer ?
#
loop_
_entity_poly.entity_id
_entity_poly.type
_entity_poly.pdbx_seq_one_letter_code
_entity_poly.pdbx_strand_id
1 'polypeptide(L)' 'MKGVSILYDEQRKKRIVQIDLEEISKDPEAFEDLLDGLIAEERRNEPSISHKTVMRSLRKRAERP' A
#
# COMPACT_ATOMS: atom_id res chain seq x y z
N MET A 1 -1.23 13.86 9.70
CA MET A 1 -2.42 14.60 9.24
C MET A 1 -3.31 14.91 10.42
N LYS A 2 -3.95 16.09 10.45
CA LYS A 2 -5.10 16.29 11.35
C LYS A 2 -6.22 15.34 10.90
N GLY A 3 -7.03 14.83 11.83
CA GLY A 3 -8.18 13.97 11.52
C GLY A 3 -7.89 12.52 11.11
N VAL A 4 -6.63 12.09 11.04
CA VAL A 4 -6.26 10.67 10.78
C VAL A 4 -5.70 10.04 12.05
N SER A 5 -6.26 8.91 12.47
CA SER A 5 -5.79 8.13 13.62
C SER A 5 -5.71 6.65 13.28
N ILE A 6 -4.65 5.98 13.75
CA ILE A 6 -4.46 4.53 13.58
C ILE A 6 -4.79 3.85 14.90
N LEU A 7 -5.71 2.90 14.87
CA LEU A 7 -6.05 2.04 16.00
C LEU A 7 -5.31 0.71 15.88
N TYR A 8 -4.77 0.28 17.01
CA TYR A 8 -3.97 -0.94 17.14
C TYR A 8 -4.76 -1.99 17.90
N ASP A 9 -4.51 -3.27 17.63
CA ASP A 9 -4.97 -4.36 18.50
C ASP A 9 -4.13 -4.47 19.78
N GLU A 10 -4.52 -5.42 20.63
CA GLU A 10 -3.84 -5.78 21.87
C GLU A 10 -2.37 -6.19 21.65
N GLN A 11 -2.01 -6.64 20.44
CA GLN A 11 -0.65 -7.02 20.05
C GLN A 11 0.12 -5.87 19.37
N ARG A 12 -0.41 -4.64 19.42
CA ARG A 12 0.13 -3.46 18.74
C ARG A 12 0.25 -3.59 17.22
N LYS A 13 -0.55 -4.43 16.59
CA LYS A 13 -0.67 -4.44 15.12
C LYS A 13 -1.69 -3.41 14.69
N LYS A 14 -1.39 -2.65 13.64
CA LYS A 14 -2.32 -1.70 13.01
C LYS A 14 -3.54 -2.50 12.51
N ARG A 15 -4.76 -2.12 12.91
CA ARG A 15 -6.00 -2.80 12.48
C ARG A 15 -6.97 -1.90 11.75
N ILE A 16 -7.13 -0.67 12.24
CA ILE A 16 -8.15 0.25 11.75
C ILE A 16 -7.50 1.62 11.57
N VAL A 17 -7.86 2.30 10.48
CA VAL A 17 -7.55 3.71 10.28
C VAL A 17 -8.85 4.47 10.33
N GLN A 18 -8.94 5.43 11.24
CA GLN A 18 -10.05 6.37 11.35
C GLN A 18 -9.66 7.65 10.65
N ILE A 19 -10.51 8.10 9.73
CA ILE A 19 -10.26 9.26 8.88
C ILE A 19 -11.49 10.15 8.94
N ASP A 20 -11.28 11.41 9.31
CA ASP A 20 -12.29 12.44 9.17
C ASP A 20 -12.57 12.69 7.68
N LEU A 21 -13.82 12.51 7.27
CA LEU A 21 -14.22 12.65 5.87
C LEU A 21 -14.01 14.08 5.34
N GLU A 22 -14.08 15.09 6.21
CA GLU A 22 -13.81 16.47 5.81
C GLU A 22 -12.35 16.65 5.37
N GLU A 23 -11.41 15.92 5.99
CA GLU A 23 -9.99 16.01 5.66
C GLU A 23 -9.68 15.37 4.30
N ILE A 24 -10.44 14.35 3.88
CA ILE A 24 -10.31 13.74 2.54
C ILE A 24 -10.53 14.78 1.44
N SER A 25 -11.50 15.68 1.64
CA SER A 25 -11.82 16.70 0.64
C SER A 25 -10.80 17.84 0.57
N LYS A 26 -10.04 18.06 1.65
CA LYS A 26 -9.06 19.15 1.75
C LYS A 26 -7.75 18.82 1.05
N ASP A 27 -7.36 17.55 1.10
CA ASP A 27 -6.11 17.06 0.49
C ASP A 27 -6.27 15.60 0.02
N PRO A 28 -6.90 15.38 -1.16
CA PRO A 28 -7.13 14.05 -1.70
C PRO A 28 -5.83 13.30 -2.03
N GLU A 29 -4.80 14.00 -2.52
CA GLU A 29 -3.51 13.40 -2.89
C GLU A 29 -2.81 12.82 -1.66
N ALA A 30 -2.77 13.57 -0.56
CA ALA A 30 -2.14 13.08 0.65
C ALA A 30 -2.92 11.90 1.28
N PHE A 31 -4.23 11.78 1.01
CA PHE A 31 -5.02 10.60 1.38
C PHE A 31 -4.70 9.39 0.50
N GLU A 32 -4.53 9.58 -0.80
CA GLU A 32 -4.05 8.52 -1.71
C GLU A 32 -2.66 8.02 -1.29
N ASP A 33 -1.73 8.93 -0.98
CA ASP A 33 -0.39 8.59 -0.48
C ASP A 33 -0.44 7.79 0.83
N LEU A 34 -1.36 8.15 1.75
CA LEU A 34 -1.56 7.41 2.99
C LEU A 34 -2.02 5.97 2.72
N LEU A 35 -2.99 5.79 1.82
CA LEU A 35 -3.50 4.47 1.46
C LEU A 35 -2.42 3.62 0.78
N ASP A 36 -1.68 4.19 -0.17
CA ASP A 36 -0.59 3.50 -0.86
C ASP A 36 0.50 3.07 0.12
N GLY A 37 0.86 3.94 1.08
CA GLY A 37 1.81 3.61 2.14
C GLY A 37 1.34 2.45 3.02
N LEU A 38 0.07 2.44 3.43
CA LEU A 38 -0.51 1.37 4.26
C LEU A 38 -0.53 0.03 3.51
N ILE A 39 -0.92 0.03 2.24
CA ILE A 39 -0.91 -1.16 1.40
C ILE A 39 0.53 -1.64 1.21
N ALA A 40 1.47 -0.75 0.89
CA ALA A 40 2.87 -1.12 0.71
C ALA A 40 3.50 -1.70 1.98
N GLU A 41 3.15 -1.20 3.17
CA GLU A 41 3.59 -1.75 4.45
C GLU A 41 3.08 -3.18 4.69
N GLU A 42 1.80 -3.45 4.40
CA GLU A 42 1.20 -4.78 4.52
C GLU A 42 1.86 -5.77 3.55
N ARG A 43 2.08 -5.32 2.31
CA ARG A 43 2.74 -6.11 1.26
C ARG A 43 4.21 -6.41 1.51
N ARG A 44 4.88 -5.79 2.50
CA ARG A 44 6.31 -6.07 2.76
C ARG A 44 6.60 -7.54 3.04
N ASN A 45 5.63 -8.26 3.60
CA ASN A 45 5.76 -9.67 3.92
C ASN A 45 5.13 -10.59 2.86
N GLU A 46 4.57 -10.04 1.78
CA GLU A 46 4.01 -10.85 0.71
C GLU A 46 5.12 -11.59 -0.06
N PRO A 47 4.85 -12.82 -0.53
CA PRO A 47 5.74 -13.53 -1.43
C PRO A 47 6.02 -12.69 -2.68
N SER A 48 7.26 -12.22 -2.81
CA SER A 48 7.70 -11.42 -3.97
C SER A 48 8.70 -12.20 -4.80
N ILE A 49 8.73 -11.92 -6.11
CA ILE A 49 9.73 -12.45 -7.03
C ILE A 49 10.77 -11.38 -7.34
N SER A 50 12.02 -11.81 -7.52
CA SER A 50 13.10 -10.87 -7.86
C SER A 50 12.80 -10.11 -9.16
N HIS A 51 13.22 -8.85 -9.23
CA HIS A 51 13.13 -8.04 -10.44
C HIS A 51 13.74 -8.74 -11.67
N LYS A 52 14.86 -9.45 -11.48
CA LYS A 52 15.51 -10.24 -12.56
C LYS A 52 14.59 -11.35 -13.08
N THR A 53 13.83 -12.01 -12.20
CA THR A 53 12.85 -13.03 -12.56
C THR A 53 11.70 -12.42 -13.36
N VAL A 54 11.19 -11.25 -12.93
CA VAL A 54 10.15 -10.50 -13.65
C VAL A 54 10.62 -10.14 -15.06
N MET A 55 11.80 -9.51 -15.19
CA MET A 55 12.31 -9.11 -16.51
C MET A 55 12.51 -10.29 -17.45
N ARG A 56 12.94 -11.45 -16.92
CA ARG A 56 13.07 -12.67 -17.72
C ARG A 56 11.71 -13.20 -18.18
N SER A 57 10.68 -13.17 -17.34
CA SER A 57 9.34 -13.65 -17.71
C SER A 57 8.68 -12.75 -18.76
N LEU A 58 8.83 -11.43 -18.62
CA LEU A 58 8.32 -10.45 -19.57
C LEU A 58 8.96 -10.61 -20.96
N ARG A 59 10.29 -10.75 -21.04
CA ARG A 59 10.99 -11.01 -22.31
C ARG A 59 10.52 -12.29 -22.99
N LYS A 60 10.43 -13.40 -22.23
CA LYS A 60 9.90 -14.67 -22.74
C LYS A 60 8.47 -14.55 -23.26
N ARG A 61 7.64 -13.69 -22.66
CA ARG A 61 6.26 -13.46 -23.12
C ARG A 61 6.25 -12.64 -24.41
N ALA A 62 7.11 -11.64 -24.53
CA ALA A 62 7.24 -10.82 -25.74
C ALA A 62 7.82 -11.60 -26.94
N GLU A 63 8.61 -12.65 -26.69
CA GLU A 63 9.21 -13.51 -27.72
C GLU A 63 8.30 -14.67 -28.18
N ARG A 64 7.13 -14.85 -27.55
CA ARG A 64 6.14 -15.84 -28.02
C ARG A 64 5.32 -15.22 -29.17
N PRO A 65 5.27 -15.85 -30.36
CA PRO A 65 4.52 -15.37 -31.51
C PRO A 65 3.01 -15.36 -31.26
#